data_AF-A0A9W8XKV0-F1
#
_entry.id   AF-A0A9W8XKV0-F1
#
_cell.length_a   1.000
_cell.length_b   1.000
_cell.length_c   1.000
_cell.angle_alpha   90.00
_cell.angle_beta   90.00
_cell.angle_gamma   90.00
#
_symmetry.space_group_name_H-M   'P 1'
#
loop_
_entity.id
_entity.type
_entity.pdbx_description
1 polymer ?
#
loop_
_entity_poly.entity_id
_entity_poly.type
_entity_poly.pdbx_seq_one_letter_code
_entity_poly.pdbx_strand_id
1 'polypeptide(L)'
;MIGATRRWLRRNRTNFAIGAGVLGAGYLAGQYALGKLSEARQRMSDDRIAKENLRRRFEQNQEDCTFTVLAILPTATENLLDAVPVEQVLEELQKQKAERLSRSVGPSEIASTAPPSVADTTEDDAKSSSFQSESYVHASQIAGEGDSVITTGSAEGSAESGERKSKRTKAQLWSEMKISSITRAFTLLYTLSLLTLLTRIQLNLLGRRNYLASVVSLASPPPANQESRINLENHDDDNFEQAYGNDFETNRRYLSLSWWLLHKGCLNLMEKVRIAVKEVFGTLNPREEITIERLSELTLEVRKRVEGATEEERRTCKWLPYLLPSQDQEDYVLRESGMTTSEEVTSPTTSTSLRRLIDETSDLIDSPAFTHVLTRLLDAAFSHLIDVKMSQLSYKIPPISESTARVQEIVGNDVKAKVASSLAVFCRQAHNIGSGANNEYLAAIEQVRDLEAFAAVVYSSNFEVESPEFTSTRPTSTVYESNRTSLATNSVDPLAPGFSQPATARESVADPSFESAWGKALAKEDGKIV
;
A
#
# COMPACT_ATOMS: atom_id res chain seq x y z
N MET A 1 37.83 87.66 8.39
CA MET A 1 37.08 86.66 7.57
C MET A 1 35.93 85.98 8.33
N ILE A 2 36.00 85.75 9.64
CA ILE A 2 34.98 85.01 10.44
C ILE A 2 33.60 85.72 10.55
N GLY A 3 33.55 87.05 10.52
CA GLY A 3 32.29 87.81 10.62
C GLY A 3 31.44 87.87 9.34
N ALA A 4 32.04 87.61 8.18
CA ALA A 4 31.34 87.57 6.90
C ALA A 4 30.61 86.22 6.72
N THR A 5 31.29 85.12 7.05
CA THR A 5 30.72 83.76 7.08
C THR A 5 29.54 83.66 8.06
N ARG A 6 29.61 84.30 9.22
CA ARG A 6 28.54 84.26 10.24
C ARG A 6 27.26 85.01 9.83
N ARG A 7 27.37 86.10 9.04
CA ARG A 7 26.22 86.83 8.47
C ARG A 7 25.61 86.11 7.28
N TRP A 8 26.45 85.53 6.42
CA TRP A 8 26.02 84.69 5.30
C TRP A 8 25.24 83.46 5.78
N LEU A 9 25.77 82.76 6.78
CA LEU A 9 25.13 81.59 7.39
C LEU A 9 23.77 81.97 8.01
N ARG A 10 23.68 83.14 8.67
CA ARG A 10 22.43 83.65 9.25
C ARG A 10 21.36 83.97 8.21
N ARG A 11 21.76 84.45 7.02
CA ARG A 11 20.84 84.80 5.93
C ARG A 11 20.29 83.59 5.17
N ASN A 12 21.01 82.46 5.18
CA ASN A 12 20.61 81.24 4.47
C ASN A 12 20.09 80.11 5.40
N ARG A 13 19.79 80.38 6.68
CA ARG A 13 19.42 79.36 7.69
C ARG A 13 18.17 78.55 7.31
N THR A 14 17.19 79.18 6.67
CA THR A 14 15.97 78.50 6.21
C THR A 14 16.28 77.51 5.09
N ASN A 15 17.10 77.89 4.11
CA ASN A 15 17.51 77.00 3.02
C ASN A 15 18.35 75.83 3.52
N PHE A 16 19.23 76.05 4.50
CA PHE A 16 19.98 74.96 5.15
C PHE A 16 19.08 74.04 6.00
N ALA A 17 18.08 74.59 6.70
CA ALA A 17 17.13 73.78 7.48
C ALA A 17 16.24 72.92 6.57
N ILE A 18 15.75 73.47 5.45
CA ILE A 18 14.99 72.72 4.45
C ILE A 18 15.87 71.64 3.81
N GLY A 19 17.10 71.98 3.43
CA GLY A 19 18.06 71.01 2.88
C GLY A 19 18.38 69.87 3.86
N ALA A 20 18.60 70.20 5.14
CA ALA A 20 18.83 69.20 6.19
C ALA A 20 17.59 68.33 6.45
N GLY A 21 16.39 68.91 6.42
CA GLY A 21 15.13 68.18 6.57
C GLY A 21 14.87 67.20 5.42
N VAL A 22 15.11 67.63 4.17
CA VAL A 22 14.98 66.76 2.98
C VAL A 22 16.02 65.64 3.00
N LEU A 23 17.27 65.94 3.35
CA LEU A 23 18.33 64.93 3.48
C LEU A 23 18.04 63.94 4.61
N GLY A 24 17.57 64.42 5.76
CA GLY A 24 17.19 63.57 6.89
C GLY A 24 15.99 62.67 6.58
N ALA A 25 14.95 63.22 5.93
CA ALA A 25 13.78 62.45 5.50
C ALA A 25 14.15 61.41 4.43
N GLY A 26 15.01 61.78 3.46
CA GLY A 26 15.53 60.85 2.46
C GLY A 26 16.36 59.73 3.07
N TYR A 27 17.18 60.03 4.07
CA TYR A 27 17.97 59.03 4.81
C TYR A 27 17.07 58.05 5.56
N LEU A 28 16.08 58.54 6.31
CA LEU A 28 15.15 57.68 7.05
C LEU A 28 14.30 56.82 6.11
N ALA A 29 13.80 57.38 5.01
CA ALA A 29 13.05 56.63 4.01
C ALA A 29 13.92 55.57 3.33
N GLY A 30 15.17 55.90 2.99
CA GLY A 30 16.14 54.95 2.43
C GLY A 30 16.47 53.81 3.40
N GLN A 31 16.70 54.13 4.68
CA GLN A 31 16.97 53.13 5.72
C GLN A 31 15.75 52.21 5.94
N TYR A 32 14.53 52.75 5.94
CA TYR A 32 13.31 51.95 6.02
C TYR A 32 13.15 51.03 4.80
N ALA A 33 13.38 51.53 3.58
CA ALA A 33 13.28 50.74 2.37
C ALA A 33 14.32 49.61 2.32
N LEU A 34 15.57 49.89 2.70
CA LEU A 34 16.62 48.86 2.81
C LEU A 34 16.29 47.82 3.88
N GLY A 35 15.79 48.26 5.04
CA GLY A 35 15.32 47.36 6.11
C GLY A 35 14.17 46.46 5.65
N LYS A 36 13.19 47.01 4.94
CA LYS A 36 12.08 46.22 4.37
C LYS A 36 12.53 45.24 3.30
N LEU A 37 13.51 45.62 2.47
CA LEU A 37 14.08 44.72 1.48
C LEU A 37 14.88 43.59 2.12
N SER A 38 15.64 43.86 3.18
CA SER A 38 16.34 42.81 3.92
C SER A 38 15.37 41.88 4.63
N GLU A 39 14.32 42.41 5.27
CA GLU A 39 13.25 41.59 5.87
C GLU A 39 12.56 40.70 4.83
N ALA A 40 12.23 41.25 3.66
CA ALA A 40 11.60 40.49 2.59
C ALA A 40 12.52 39.40 2.03
N ARG A 41 13.81 39.70 1.83
CA ARG A 41 14.80 38.70 1.40
C ARG A 41 14.99 37.61 2.43
N GLN A 42 15.04 37.97 3.72
CA GLN A 42 15.17 37.02 4.81
C GLN A 42 13.96 36.08 4.86
N ARG A 43 12.74 36.63 4.83
CA ARG A 43 11.51 35.82 4.81
C ARG A 43 11.45 34.85 3.62
N MET A 44 11.81 35.31 2.42
CA MET A 44 11.87 34.44 1.24
C MET A 44 12.94 33.34 1.37
N SER A 45 14.07 33.65 1.99
CA SER A 45 15.12 32.67 2.29
C SER A 45 14.61 31.62 3.28
N ASP A 46 14.01 32.05 4.37
CA ASP A 46 13.50 31.18 5.43
C ASP A 46 12.37 30.29 4.91
N ASP A 47 11.42 30.85 4.14
CA ASP A 47 10.35 30.09 3.48
C ASP A 47 10.89 29.04 2.52
N ARG A 48 11.97 29.36 1.79
CA ARG A 48 12.61 28.42 0.87
C ARG A 48 13.29 27.27 1.64
N ILE A 49 14.02 27.59 2.70
CA ILE A 49 14.70 26.60 3.54
C ILE A 49 13.66 25.67 4.19
N ALA A 50 12.57 26.23 4.72
CA ALA A 50 11.50 25.46 5.34
C ALA A 50 10.84 24.49 4.35
N LYS A 51 10.53 24.96 3.14
CA LYS A 51 9.97 24.12 2.06
C LYS A 51 10.93 23.02 1.63
N GLU A 52 12.21 23.33 1.49
CA GLU A 52 13.22 22.35 1.10
C GLU A 52 13.42 21.29 2.19
N ASN A 53 13.44 21.69 3.46
CA ASN A 53 13.55 20.75 4.58
C ASN A 53 12.34 19.80 4.63
N LEU A 54 11.11 20.34 4.50
CA LEU A 54 9.89 19.56 4.43
C LEU A 54 9.94 18.55 3.28
N ARG A 55 10.34 19.02 2.09
CA ARG A 55 10.47 18.19 0.89
C ARG A 55 11.48 17.06 1.10
N ARG A 56 12.68 17.36 1.60
CA ARG A 56 13.73 16.37 1.89
C ARG A 56 13.21 15.28 2.83
N ARG A 57 12.53 15.68 3.92
CA ARG A 57 11.96 14.73 4.90
C ARG A 57 10.84 13.90 4.32
N PHE A 58 9.99 14.49 3.47
CA PHE A 58 8.94 13.76 2.79
C PHE A 58 9.51 12.73 1.81
N GLU A 59 10.50 13.11 0.99
CA GLU A 59 11.18 12.22 0.04
C GLU A 59 11.87 11.05 0.76
N GLN A 60 12.62 11.34 1.83
CA GLN A 60 13.22 10.30 2.68
C GLN A 60 12.16 9.37 3.30
N ASN A 61 11.07 9.93 3.83
CA ASN A 61 9.97 9.14 4.39
C ASN A 61 9.32 8.24 3.31
N GLN A 62 9.32 8.68 2.04
CA GLN A 62 8.81 7.85 0.96
C GLN A 62 9.75 6.66 0.65
N GLU A 63 11.07 6.87 0.70
CA GLU A 63 12.05 5.78 0.56
C GLU A 63 11.91 4.77 1.71
N ASP A 64 11.75 5.26 2.95
CA ASP A 64 11.54 4.43 4.14
C ASP A 64 10.26 3.58 4.03
N CYS A 65 9.17 4.15 3.48
CA CYS A 65 7.96 3.38 3.18
C CYS A 65 8.23 2.24 2.22
N THR A 66 8.89 2.50 1.08
CA THR A 66 9.21 1.47 0.08
C THR A 66 10.07 0.37 0.67
N PHE A 67 11.11 0.74 1.43
CA PHE A 67 11.97 -0.22 2.11
C PHE A 67 11.20 -1.05 3.14
N THR A 68 10.34 -0.42 3.94
CA THR A 68 9.50 -1.10 4.93
C THR A 68 8.57 -2.12 4.28
N VAL A 69 7.90 -1.75 3.19
CA VAL A 69 7.04 -2.68 2.42
C VAL A 69 7.84 -3.90 1.98
N LEU A 70 9.02 -3.71 1.40
CA LEU A 70 9.88 -4.82 0.94
C LEU A 70 10.38 -5.70 2.09
N ALA A 71 10.62 -5.10 3.26
CA ALA A 71 11.10 -5.83 4.44
C ALA A 71 10.02 -6.72 5.05
N ILE A 72 8.76 -6.27 5.11
CA ILE A 72 7.67 -6.98 5.82
C ILE A 72 6.75 -7.79 4.88
N LEU A 73 6.76 -7.52 3.58
CA LEU A 73 6.01 -8.28 2.57
C LEU A 73 6.27 -9.80 2.62
N PRO A 74 7.52 -10.29 2.79
CA PRO A 74 7.79 -11.73 2.85
C PRO A 74 6.98 -12.46 3.93
N THR A 75 6.67 -11.82 5.06
CA THR A 75 5.85 -12.41 6.13
C THR A 75 4.43 -12.73 5.64
N ALA A 76 3.80 -11.81 4.90
CA ALA A 76 2.48 -12.09 4.30
C ALA A 76 2.58 -13.15 3.19
N THR A 77 3.68 -13.15 2.43
CA THR A 77 3.94 -14.13 1.38
C THR A 77 4.01 -15.54 1.94
N GLU A 78 4.77 -15.75 3.02
CA GLU A 78 4.88 -17.05 3.71
C GLU A 78 3.50 -17.53 4.20
N ASN A 79 2.76 -16.67 4.90
CA ASN A 79 1.41 -16.99 5.38
C ASN A 79 0.46 -17.40 4.24
N LEU A 80 0.55 -16.75 3.07
CA LEU A 80 -0.28 -17.06 1.89
C LEU A 80 0.19 -18.32 1.14
N LEU A 81 1.50 -18.58 1.08
CA LEU A 81 2.05 -19.80 0.49
C LEU A 81 1.66 -21.04 1.30
N ASP A 82 1.70 -20.93 2.63
CA ASP A 82 1.28 -21.99 3.55
C ASP A 82 -0.23 -22.24 3.50
N ALA A 83 -1.04 -21.18 3.44
CA ALA A 83 -2.49 -21.29 3.38
C ALA A 83 -2.99 -21.88 2.04
N VAL A 84 -2.26 -21.65 0.95
CA VAL A 84 -2.62 -22.14 -0.39
C VAL A 84 -1.43 -22.88 -0.98
N PRO A 85 -1.15 -24.15 -0.61
CA PRO A 85 0.07 -24.86 -1.00
C PRO A 85 -0.03 -25.50 -2.39
N VAL A 86 0.09 -24.67 -3.43
CA VAL A 86 0.08 -25.06 -4.85
C VAL A 86 1.21 -26.03 -5.20
N GLU A 87 2.37 -25.92 -4.55
CA GLU A 87 3.54 -26.78 -4.77
C GLU A 87 3.21 -28.23 -4.40
N GLN A 88 2.50 -28.46 -3.29
CA GLN A 88 2.06 -29.78 -2.88
C GLN A 88 1.13 -30.41 -3.92
N VAL A 89 0.19 -29.62 -4.47
CA VAL A 89 -0.70 -30.08 -5.54
C VAL A 89 0.09 -30.40 -6.82
N LEU A 90 1.14 -29.62 -7.12
CA LEU A 90 2.01 -29.87 -8.27
C LEU A 90 2.80 -31.18 -8.09
N GLU A 91 3.36 -31.41 -6.90
CA GLU A 91 4.09 -32.62 -6.56
C GLU A 91 3.21 -33.86 -6.64
N GLU A 92 1.98 -33.82 -6.11
CA GLU A 92 1.02 -34.91 -6.25
C GLU A 92 0.73 -35.22 -7.72
N LEU A 93 0.59 -34.19 -8.55
CA LEU A 93 0.33 -34.32 -9.98
C LEU A 93 1.52 -34.95 -10.73
N GLN A 94 2.74 -34.58 -10.36
CA GLN A 94 3.97 -35.16 -10.87
C GLN A 94 4.14 -36.62 -10.42
N LYS A 95 3.87 -36.92 -9.16
CA LYS A 95 3.91 -38.28 -8.61
C LYS A 95 2.92 -39.19 -9.31
N GLN A 96 1.67 -38.76 -9.50
CA GLN A 96 0.67 -39.52 -10.26
C GLN A 96 1.08 -39.75 -11.72
N LYS A 97 1.80 -38.80 -12.34
CA LYS A 97 2.34 -38.98 -13.69
C LYS A 97 3.46 -40.02 -13.71
N ALA A 98 4.39 -39.96 -12.75
CA ALA A 98 5.50 -40.91 -12.63
C ALA A 98 5.02 -42.34 -12.32
N GLU A 99 4.05 -42.49 -11.41
CA GLU A 99 3.44 -43.80 -11.08
C GLU A 99 2.71 -44.43 -12.26
N ARG A 100 2.09 -43.62 -13.12
CA ARG A 100 1.47 -44.13 -14.36
C ARG A 100 2.52 -44.54 -15.38
N LEU A 101 3.59 -43.75 -15.51
CA LEU A 101 4.69 -44.05 -16.42
C LEU A 101 5.40 -45.35 -16.02
N SER A 102 5.69 -45.53 -14.72
CA SER A 102 6.31 -46.76 -14.22
C SER A 102 5.40 -47.98 -14.35
N ARG A 103 4.08 -47.81 -14.17
CA ARG A 103 3.11 -48.90 -14.41
C ARG A 103 2.96 -49.27 -15.89
N SER A 104 3.11 -48.31 -16.80
CA SER A 104 3.10 -48.59 -18.25
C SER A 104 4.41 -49.21 -18.75
N VAL A 105 5.50 -49.13 -17.98
CA VAL A 105 6.82 -49.70 -18.31
C VAL A 105 7.09 -50.97 -17.46
N GLY A 106 6.07 -51.82 -17.27
CA GLY A 106 6.20 -53.07 -16.51
C GLY A 106 7.31 -54.01 -17.05
N PRO A 107 7.90 -54.85 -16.20
CA PRO A 107 9.19 -55.50 -16.44
C PRO A 107 9.08 -56.58 -17.53
N SER A 108 9.70 -56.32 -18.69
CA SER A 108 10.12 -57.41 -19.58
C SER A 108 11.37 -58.05 -19.00
N GLU A 109 11.21 -59.02 -18.10
CA GLU A 109 12.21 -60.07 -17.94
C GLU A 109 11.97 -61.15 -19.01
N ILE A 110 12.87 -61.25 -19.99
CA ILE A 110 13.57 -62.47 -20.41
C ILE A 110 14.83 -62.02 -21.19
N ALA A 111 15.97 -62.21 -20.54
CA ALA A 111 17.31 -62.53 -21.04
C ALA A 111 17.75 -62.06 -22.45
N SER A 112 18.82 -61.25 -22.50
CA SER A 112 20.14 -61.79 -22.88
C SER A 112 21.27 -60.77 -22.71
N THR A 113 22.26 -61.22 -21.96
CA THR A 113 23.59 -60.68 -21.71
C THR A 113 24.40 -60.37 -22.98
N ALA A 114 24.94 -59.15 -23.08
CA ALA A 114 26.21 -58.86 -23.75
C ALA A 114 26.81 -57.53 -23.22
N PRO A 115 28.14 -57.44 -23.00
CA PRO A 115 28.79 -56.25 -22.41
C PRO A 115 29.04 -55.14 -23.46
N PRO A 116 29.26 -53.87 -23.05
CA PRO A 116 29.48 -52.79 -23.99
C PRO A 116 30.93 -52.80 -24.50
N SER A 117 31.10 -52.68 -25.81
CA SER A 117 32.37 -52.32 -26.45
C SER A 117 32.20 -51.00 -27.19
N VAL A 118 33.19 -50.14 -27.01
CA VAL A 118 33.30 -48.77 -27.47
C VAL A 118 33.69 -48.73 -28.94
N ALA A 119 32.98 -47.96 -29.77
CA ALA A 119 33.58 -47.14 -30.83
C ALA A 119 32.58 -46.11 -31.38
N ASP A 120 33.17 -44.99 -31.77
CA ASP A 120 32.64 -43.66 -32.00
C ASP A 120 32.35 -43.38 -33.49
N THR A 121 31.63 -42.29 -33.72
CA THR A 121 31.62 -41.37 -34.88
C THR A 121 30.53 -41.45 -35.97
N THR A 122 29.96 -40.24 -36.15
CA THR A 122 29.32 -39.60 -37.33
C THR A 122 27.80 -39.60 -37.46
N GLU A 123 27.22 -38.50 -36.95
CA GLU A 123 26.35 -37.52 -37.63
C GLU A 123 25.27 -38.02 -38.61
N ASP A 124 24.00 -37.88 -38.23
CA ASP A 124 23.05 -37.03 -38.96
C ASP A 124 21.74 -36.82 -38.16
N ASP A 125 21.35 -35.56 -38.00
CA ASP A 125 20.28 -35.09 -37.12
C ASP A 125 18.97 -34.92 -37.92
N ALA A 126 18.02 -35.84 -37.71
CA ALA A 126 16.65 -35.70 -38.20
C ALA A 126 15.66 -36.28 -37.19
N LYS A 127 15.04 -35.44 -36.35
CA LYS A 127 13.89 -35.85 -35.52
C LYS A 127 12.80 -34.77 -35.41
N SER A 128 11.87 -34.86 -36.34
CA SER A 128 10.44 -34.65 -36.10
C SER A 128 9.93 -35.73 -35.15
N SER A 129 9.28 -35.39 -34.03
CA SER A 129 8.57 -36.37 -33.19
C SER A 129 7.06 -36.17 -33.30
N SER A 130 6.49 -36.94 -34.24
CA SER A 130 5.05 -37.15 -34.41
C SER A 130 4.51 -38.09 -33.35
N PHE A 131 3.34 -37.69 -32.85
CA PHE A 131 2.36 -38.45 -32.07
C PHE A 131 2.02 -39.81 -32.68
N GLN A 132 1.89 -40.83 -31.83
CA GLN A 132 1.05 -42.04 -31.99
C GLN A 132 0.78 -42.57 -30.57
N SER A 133 -0.34 -43.18 -30.17
CA SER A 133 -1.75 -43.20 -30.58
C SER A 133 -2.48 -43.79 -29.35
N GLU A 134 -3.64 -43.26 -28.99
CA GLU A 134 -4.47 -43.77 -27.89
C GLU A 134 -5.13 -45.09 -28.29
N SER A 135 -5.04 -46.11 -27.42
CA SER A 135 -5.77 -47.37 -27.56
C SER A 135 -6.98 -47.38 -26.62
N TYR A 136 -8.16 -47.45 -27.24
CA TYR A 136 -9.47 -47.60 -26.62
C TYR A 136 -9.62 -49.02 -26.05
N VAL A 137 -10.01 -49.15 -24.77
CA VAL A 137 -10.62 -50.40 -24.28
C VAL A 137 -11.81 -50.08 -23.36
N HIS A 138 -12.98 -50.48 -23.84
CA HIS A 138 -14.24 -50.58 -23.09
C HIS A 138 -14.09 -51.58 -21.92
N ALA A 139 -14.58 -51.23 -20.74
CA ALA A 139 -14.96 -52.22 -19.72
C ALA A 139 -16.28 -51.79 -19.07
N SER A 140 -17.35 -52.49 -19.44
CA SER A 140 -18.66 -52.47 -18.77
C SER A 140 -19.02 -53.93 -18.47
N GLN A 141 -19.30 -54.23 -17.20
CA GLN A 141 -19.99 -55.39 -16.61
C GLN A 141 -20.08 -55.05 -15.10
N ILE A 142 -21.19 -54.54 -14.55
CA ILE A 142 -22.49 -55.16 -14.20
C ILE A 142 -22.39 -56.34 -13.22
N ALA A 143 -22.95 -56.08 -12.03
CA ALA A 143 -23.66 -56.94 -11.07
C ALA A 143 -22.88 -57.94 -10.18
N GLY A 144 -23.21 -57.85 -8.88
CA GLY A 144 -22.88 -58.83 -7.85
C GLY A 144 -23.13 -58.30 -6.44
N GLU A 145 -24.38 -58.03 -6.09
CA GLU A 145 -24.83 -57.96 -4.69
C GLU A 145 -24.63 -59.34 -4.03
N GLY A 146 -24.15 -59.35 -2.78
CA GLY A 146 -23.95 -60.57 -2.00
C GLY A 146 -23.66 -60.20 -0.55
N ASP A 147 -24.72 -60.13 0.24
CA ASP A 147 -24.72 -59.89 1.69
C ASP A 147 -24.25 -61.12 2.48
N SER A 148 -23.67 -60.85 3.65
CA SER A 148 -23.47 -61.72 4.83
C SER A 148 -22.48 -62.91 4.75
N VAL A 149 -21.47 -62.91 5.64
CA VAL A 149 -21.43 -63.75 6.86
C VAL A 149 -20.20 -63.41 7.71
N ILE A 150 -20.46 -63.31 9.01
CA ILE A 150 -19.57 -63.12 10.15
C ILE A 150 -18.50 -64.21 10.21
N THR A 151 -17.23 -63.84 10.42
CA THR A 151 -16.23 -64.77 10.98
C THR A 151 -15.43 -64.04 12.04
N THR A 152 -15.67 -64.46 13.29
CA THR A 152 -14.89 -64.14 14.48
C THR A 152 -13.49 -64.74 14.39
N GLY A 153 -12.47 -63.91 14.54
CA GLY A 153 -11.08 -64.33 14.68
C GLY A 153 -10.24 -63.18 15.21
N SER A 154 -10.06 -63.14 16.53
CA SER A 154 -9.15 -62.22 17.21
C SER A 154 -7.71 -62.50 16.80
N ALA A 155 -7.02 -61.47 16.30
CA ALA A 155 -5.57 -61.35 16.38
C ALA A 155 -5.23 -59.86 16.50
N GLU A 156 -4.65 -59.49 17.63
CA GLU A 156 -4.14 -58.16 17.93
C GLU A 156 -3.03 -57.78 16.94
N GLY A 157 -3.07 -56.53 16.48
CA GLY A 157 -2.06 -55.98 15.59
C GLY A 157 -2.41 -54.55 15.17
N SER A 158 -1.96 -53.60 15.99
CA SER A 158 -1.64 -52.22 15.62
C SER A 158 -2.69 -51.45 14.80
N ALA A 159 -3.54 -50.71 15.51
CA ALA A 159 -4.27 -49.59 14.94
C ALA A 159 -3.28 -48.49 14.52
N GLU A 160 -2.70 -48.60 13.33
CA GLU A 160 -2.30 -47.41 12.58
C GLU A 160 -3.58 -46.78 12.04
N SER A 161 -3.98 -45.67 12.67
CA SER A 161 -4.87 -44.68 12.10
C SER A 161 -4.19 -44.03 10.88
N GLY A 162 -4.03 -44.81 9.81
CA GLY A 162 -3.76 -44.28 8.49
C GLY A 162 -5.03 -43.57 8.03
N GLU A 163 -5.05 -42.24 8.16
CA GLU A 163 -6.00 -41.40 7.46
C GLU A 163 -6.09 -41.88 6.01
N ARG A 164 -7.21 -42.49 5.66
CA ARG A 164 -7.57 -42.75 4.27
C ARG A 164 -7.85 -41.39 3.62
N LYS A 165 -6.79 -40.62 3.30
CA LYS A 165 -6.89 -39.52 2.34
C LYS A 165 -7.42 -40.13 1.04
N SER A 166 -8.69 -39.87 0.75
CA SER A 166 -9.34 -40.29 -0.49
C SER A 166 -8.45 -39.87 -1.65
N LYS A 167 -7.97 -40.82 -2.45
CA LYS A 167 -7.04 -40.52 -3.55
C LYS A 167 -7.68 -39.51 -4.50
N ARG A 168 -7.22 -38.26 -4.47
CA ARG A 168 -7.71 -37.19 -5.36
C ARG A 168 -7.46 -37.57 -6.82
N THR A 169 -8.47 -37.39 -7.66
CA THR A 169 -8.34 -37.68 -9.09
C THR A 169 -7.49 -36.62 -9.78
N LYS A 170 -6.80 -37.00 -10.88
CA LYS A 170 -5.98 -36.06 -11.67
C LYS A 170 -6.77 -34.82 -12.12
N ALA A 171 -8.05 -34.98 -12.48
CA ALA A 171 -8.90 -33.86 -12.89
C ALA A 171 -9.18 -32.90 -11.72
N GLN A 172 -9.43 -33.44 -10.52
CA GLN A 172 -9.58 -32.63 -9.30
C GLN A 172 -8.30 -31.87 -8.97
N LEU A 173 -7.13 -32.51 -9.08
CA LEU A 173 -5.84 -31.85 -8.85
C LEU A 173 -5.59 -30.68 -9.80
N TRP A 174 -5.89 -30.85 -11.09
CA TRP A 174 -5.77 -29.75 -12.06
C TRP A 174 -6.77 -28.62 -11.79
N SER A 175 -7.99 -28.94 -11.34
CA SER A 175 -8.98 -27.94 -10.96
C SER A 175 -8.57 -27.17 -9.71
N GLU A 176 -8.03 -27.87 -8.71
CA GLU A 176 -7.52 -27.26 -7.48
C GLU A 176 -6.31 -26.38 -7.78
N MET A 177 -5.33 -26.89 -8.52
CA MET A 177 -4.16 -26.14 -9.01
C MET A 177 -4.58 -24.84 -9.72
N LYS A 178 -5.59 -24.91 -10.61
CA LYS A 178 -6.14 -23.73 -11.31
C LYS A 178 -6.64 -22.67 -10.35
N ILE A 179 -7.51 -23.05 -9.41
CA ILE A 179 -8.08 -22.08 -8.47
C ILE A 179 -6.99 -21.55 -7.52
N SER A 180 -6.16 -22.43 -6.96
CA SER A 180 -5.15 -22.08 -5.97
C SER A 180 -4.05 -21.17 -6.54
N SER A 181 -3.53 -21.47 -7.74
CA SER A 181 -2.47 -20.65 -8.37
C SER A 181 -2.93 -19.23 -8.67
N ILE A 182 -4.11 -19.06 -9.25
CA ILE A 182 -4.70 -17.75 -9.58
C ILE A 182 -5.06 -17.00 -8.29
N THR A 183 -5.72 -17.67 -7.34
CA THR A 183 -6.09 -17.08 -6.04
C THR A 183 -4.87 -16.52 -5.34
N ARG A 184 -3.79 -17.30 -5.27
CA ARG A 184 -2.56 -16.89 -4.60
C ARG A 184 -1.94 -15.66 -5.25
N ALA A 185 -1.75 -15.68 -6.58
CA ALA A 185 -1.18 -14.55 -7.30
C ALA A 185 -2.01 -13.27 -7.13
N PHE A 186 -3.34 -13.37 -7.28
CA PHE A 186 -4.22 -12.21 -7.15
C PHE A 186 -4.26 -11.68 -5.73
N THR A 187 -4.35 -12.57 -4.72
CA THR A 187 -4.32 -12.16 -3.31
C THR A 187 -3.03 -11.42 -2.98
N LEU A 188 -1.88 -11.87 -3.50
CA LEU A 188 -0.60 -11.18 -3.29
C LEU A 188 -0.57 -9.79 -3.93
N LEU A 189 -1.19 -9.58 -5.10
CA LEU A 189 -1.31 -8.23 -5.69
C LEU A 189 -2.16 -7.30 -4.81
N TYR A 190 -3.28 -7.79 -4.28
CA TYR A 190 -4.08 -7.00 -3.35
C TYR A 190 -3.32 -6.71 -2.06
N THR A 191 -2.70 -7.73 -1.46
CA THR A 191 -1.92 -7.57 -0.22
C THR A 191 -0.77 -6.60 -0.42
N LEU A 192 -0.04 -6.66 -1.54
CA LEU A 192 1.02 -5.72 -1.87
C LEU A 192 0.48 -4.28 -1.95
N SER A 193 -0.59 -4.06 -2.70
CA SER A 193 -1.19 -2.72 -2.88
C SER A 193 -1.72 -2.14 -1.57
N LEU A 194 -2.40 -2.97 -0.77
CA LEU A 194 -2.93 -2.60 0.54
C LEU A 194 -1.81 -2.34 1.56
N LEU A 195 -0.75 -3.16 1.56
CA LEU A 195 0.41 -2.99 2.42
C LEU A 195 1.15 -1.69 2.08
N THR A 196 1.33 -1.39 0.78
CA THR A 196 1.90 -0.12 0.34
C THR A 196 1.09 1.06 0.85
N LEU A 197 -0.23 1.08 0.66
CA LEU A 197 -1.06 2.18 1.17
C LEU A 197 -1.06 2.29 2.69
N LEU A 198 -1.19 1.17 3.41
CA LEU A 198 -1.14 1.18 4.87
C LEU A 198 0.19 1.74 5.37
N THR A 199 1.30 1.30 4.79
CA THR A 199 2.64 1.78 5.16
C THR A 199 2.79 3.27 4.86
N ARG A 200 2.31 3.73 3.70
CA ARG A 200 2.29 5.16 3.34
C ARG A 200 1.48 5.97 4.35
N ILE A 201 0.30 5.51 4.74
CA ILE A 201 -0.51 6.20 5.76
C ILE A 201 0.25 6.23 7.09
N GLN A 202 0.73 5.07 7.55
CA GLN A 202 1.37 4.96 8.86
C GLN A 202 2.61 5.84 8.98
N LEU A 203 3.55 5.72 8.03
CA LEU A 203 4.81 6.47 8.10
C LEU A 203 4.61 7.95 7.79
N ASN A 204 3.67 8.34 6.92
CA ASN A 204 3.41 9.77 6.70
C ASN A 204 2.73 10.45 7.90
N LEU A 205 1.84 9.76 8.61
CA LEU A 205 1.26 10.28 9.87
C LEU A 205 2.33 10.44 10.96
N LEU A 206 3.21 9.45 11.12
CA LEU A 206 4.33 9.57 12.06
C LEU A 206 5.34 10.64 11.64
N GLY A 207 5.68 10.68 10.35
CA GLY A 207 6.59 11.66 9.78
C GLY A 207 6.09 13.10 9.94
N ARG A 208 4.77 13.33 9.80
CA ARG A 208 4.11 14.61 10.08
C ARG A 208 4.32 15.04 11.53
N ARG A 209 4.01 14.16 12.48
CA ARG A 209 4.17 14.43 13.92
C ARG A 209 5.61 14.73 14.29
N ASN A 210 6.55 13.97 13.75
CA ASN A 210 7.99 14.18 13.94
C ASN A 210 8.45 15.53 13.38
N TYR A 211 7.94 15.90 12.20
CA TYR A 211 8.21 17.21 11.61
C TYR A 211 7.69 18.34 12.49
N LEU A 212 6.42 18.29 12.90
CA LEU A 212 5.82 19.30 13.78
C LEU A 212 6.55 19.42 15.11
N ALA A 213 6.89 18.31 15.76
CA ALA A 213 7.65 18.32 17.00
C ALA A 213 8.98 19.07 16.85
N SER A 214 9.69 18.85 15.73
CA SER A 214 10.94 19.56 15.43
C SER A 214 10.75 21.05 15.11
N VAL A 215 9.64 21.43 14.48
CA VAL A 215 9.35 22.84 14.20
C VAL A 215 8.94 23.57 15.49
N VAL A 216 8.17 22.93 16.35
CA VAL A 216 7.77 23.47 17.66
C VAL A 216 8.99 23.65 18.57
N SER A 217 9.94 22.72 18.58
CA SER A 217 11.18 22.88 19.36
C SER A 217 12.03 24.04 18.85
N LEU A 218 12.12 24.24 17.53
CA LEU A 218 12.80 25.39 16.92
C LEU A 218 12.12 26.73 17.22
N ALA A 219 10.78 26.74 17.35
CA ALA A 219 10.01 27.94 17.65
C ALA A 219 9.92 28.27 19.16
N SER A 220 10.21 27.29 20.03
CA SER A 220 10.11 27.46 21.48
C SER A 220 11.27 28.31 22.02
N PRO A 221 11.03 29.37 22.79
CA PRO A 221 12.10 30.19 23.34
C PRO A 221 12.97 29.36 24.30
N PRO A 222 14.32 29.51 24.24
CA PRO A 222 15.20 28.78 25.14
C PRO A 222 14.88 29.13 26.59
N PRO A 223 14.87 28.14 27.52
CA PRO A 223 14.60 28.40 28.92
C PRO A 223 15.63 29.40 29.48
N ALA A 224 15.16 30.32 30.34
CA ALA A 224 15.91 31.48 30.85
C ALA A 224 17.25 31.18 31.58
N ASN A 225 17.63 29.90 31.70
CA ASN A 225 18.85 29.43 32.36
C ASN A 225 19.93 28.91 31.38
N GLN A 226 19.71 28.93 30.07
CA GLN A 226 20.79 28.68 29.10
C GLN A 226 21.40 30.01 28.66
N GLU A 227 22.52 30.37 29.30
CA GLU A 227 23.44 31.35 28.74
C GLU A 227 23.74 30.98 27.29
N SER A 228 23.64 31.97 26.41
CA SER A 228 23.91 31.92 24.97
C SER A 228 25.33 31.43 24.66
N ARG A 229 25.55 30.12 24.79
CA ARG A 229 26.61 29.41 24.10
C ARG A 229 26.07 29.22 22.69
N ILE A 230 26.72 29.86 21.72
CA ILE A 230 26.53 29.56 20.31
C ILE A 230 27.00 28.11 20.13
N ASN A 231 26.08 27.16 20.36
CA ASN A 231 26.25 25.80 19.91
C ASN A 231 25.98 25.86 18.41
N LEU A 232 27.06 25.79 17.65
CA LEU A 232 27.03 25.45 16.22
C LEU A 232 26.65 23.96 16.13
N GLU A 233 25.49 23.61 16.67
CA GLU A 233 24.93 22.28 16.56
C GLU A 233 24.44 22.19 15.13
N ASN A 234 25.23 21.49 14.30
CA ASN A 234 24.79 21.02 13.00
C ASN A 234 23.51 20.22 13.25
N HIS A 235 22.37 20.87 13.11
CA HIS A 235 21.06 20.26 13.23
C HIS A 235 20.71 19.39 11.99
N ASP A 236 21.76 18.95 11.29
CA ASP A 236 21.75 17.95 10.23
C ASP A 236 21.97 16.53 10.79
N ASP A 237 22.44 16.38 12.04
CA ASP A 237 22.66 15.07 12.69
C ASP A 237 21.63 14.83 13.82
N ASP A 238 20.70 13.90 13.57
CA ASP A 238 20.24 12.82 14.45
C ASP A 238 20.06 13.04 15.98
N ASN A 239 19.60 14.20 16.46
CA ASN A 239 19.15 14.29 17.87
C ASN A 239 17.73 13.72 18.04
N PHE A 240 17.59 12.41 17.84
CA PHE A 240 16.37 11.61 18.06
C PHE A 240 16.09 11.32 19.55
N GLU A 241 17.02 11.63 20.47
CA GLU A 241 16.99 11.06 21.83
C GLU A 241 16.21 11.91 22.86
N GLN A 242 16.08 13.23 22.70
CA GLN A 242 15.65 14.10 23.80
C GLN A 242 14.15 14.45 23.84
N ALA A 243 13.34 14.05 22.86
CA ALA A 243 11.88 14.27 22.85
C ALA A 243 11.03 12.98 22.88
N TYR A 244 11.65 11.80 22.89
CA TYR A 244 11.06 10.59 22.31
C TYR A 244 10.53 9.51 23.28
N GLY A 245 10.67 9.66 24.60
CA GLY A 245 10.38 8.55 25.53
C GLY A 245 8.96 7.96 25.42
N ASN A 246 7.93 8.80 25.33
CA ASN A 246 6.53 8.35 25.28
C ASN A 246 6.00 8.20 23.83
N ASP A 247 6.65 8.88 22.87
CA ASP A 247 6.28 8.81 21.45
C ASP A 247 6.88 7.55 20.80
N PHE A 248 8.07 7.10 21.21
CA PHE A 248 8.71 5.88 20.68
C PHE A 248 7.85 4.62 20.88
N GLU A 249 7.34 4.41 22.10
CA GLU A 249 6.48 3.27 22.41
C GLU A 249 5.15 3.33 21.64
N THR A 250 4.56 4.52 21.55
CA THR A 250 3.34 4.76 20.76
C THR A 250 3.58 4.42 19.29
N ASN A 251 4.68 4.91 18.71
CA ASN A 251 5.03 4.72 17.31
C ASN A 251 5.27 3.23 17.02
N ARG A 252 5.99 2.53 17.91
CA ARG A 252 6.25 1.09 17.78
C ARG A 252 4.94 0.29 17.81
N ARG A 253 4.03 0.57 18.75
CA ARG A 253 2.69 -0.04 18.85
C ARG A 253 1.80 0.24 17.66
N TYR A 254 1.86 1.45 17.14
CA TYR A 254 1.08 1.83 15.97
C TYR A 254 1.56 1.10 14.71
N LEU A 255 2.88 1.07 14.48
CA LEU A 255 3.46 0.37 13.32
C LEU A 255 3.22 -1.14 13.37
N SER A 256 3.14 -1.75 14.55
CA SER A 256 2.87 -3.19 14.65
C SER A 256 1.44 -3.59 14.31
N LEU A 257 0.52 -2.65 14.15
CA LEU A 257 -0.82 -2.95 13.64
C LEU A 257 -0.79 -3.50 12.20
N SER A 258 0.28 -3.22 11.44
CA SER A 258 0.53 -3.87 10.14
C SER A 258 0.53 -5.40 10.24
N TRP A 259 0.85 -5.96 11.41
CA TRP A 259 0.75 -7.40 11.70
C TRP A 259 -0.61 -7.98 11.34
N TRP A 260 -1.70 -7.23 11.54
CA TRP A 260 -3.06 -7.69 11.23
C TRP A 260 -3.21 -8.03 9.74
N LEU A 261 -2.84 -7.10 8.86
CA LEU A 261 -2.84 -7.33 7.42
C LEU A 261 -1.96 -8.52 7.05
N LEU A 262 -0.77 -8.62 7.64
CA LEU A 262 0.23 -9.63 7.30
C LEU A 262 -0.18 -11.06 7.69
N HIS A 263 -1.01 -11.25 8.73
CA HIS A 263 -1.35 -12.58 9.27
C HIS A 263 -2.82 -12.97 9.18
N LYS A 264 -3.75 -12.01 9.36
CA LYS A 264 -5.20 -12.28 9.43
C LYS A 264 -5.92 -11.67 8.24
N GLY A 265 -5.65 -10.39 7.96
CA GLY A 265 -6.24 -9.64 6.87
C GLY A 265 -6.00 -10.27 5.50
N CYS A 266 -4.76 -10.65 5.20
CA CYS A 266 -4.39 -11.32 3.94
C CYS A 266 -5.12 -12.65 3.75
N LEU A 267 -5.34 -13.44 4.82
CA LEU A 267 -6.07 -14.72 4.76
C LEU A 267 -7.58 -14.52 4.57
N ASN A 268 -8.16 -13.50 5.21
CA ASN A 268 -9.57 -13.14 5.00
C ASN A 268 -9.79 -12.64 3.56
N LEU A 269 -8.84 -11.86 3.04
CA LEU A 269 -8.86 -11.37 1.68
C LEU A 269 -8.68 -12.51 0.66
N MET A 270 -7.77 -13.44 0.96
CA MET A 270 -7.56 -14.66 0.18
C MET A 270 -8.87 -15.43 -0.02
N GLU A 271 -9.66 -15.61 1.04
CA GLU A 271 -10.93 -16.32 0.95
C GLU A 271 -11.93 -15.60 0.03
N LYS A 272 -12.03 -14.27 0.12
CA LYS A 272 -12.85 -13.45 -0.78
C LYS A 272 -12.40 -13.59 -2.24
N VAL A 273 -11.10 -13.51 -2.50
CA VAL A 273 -10.52 -13.69 -3.84
C VAL A 273 -10.76 -15.12 -4.35
N ARG A 274 -10.59 -16.13 -3.49
CA ARG A 274 -10.79 -17.55 -3.84
C ARG A 274 -12.19 -17.84 -4.32
N ILE A 275 -13.20 -17.26 -3.65
CA ILE A 275 -14.61 -17.38 -4.06
C ILE A 275 -14.80 -16.78 -5.45
N ALA A 276 -14.33 -15.54 -5.68
CA ALA A 276 -14.44 -14.88 -6.98
C ALA A 276 -13.72 -15.64 -8.10
N VAL A 277 -12.49 -16.11 -7.86
CA VAL A 277 -11.71 -16.91 -8.82
C VAL A 277 -12.44 -18.23 -9.13
N LYS A 278 -13.02 -18.89 -8.13
CA LYS A 278 -13.78 -20.14 -8.34
C LYS A 278 -15.01 -19.92 -9.21
N GLU A 279 -15.72 -18.81 -9.04
CA GLU A 279 -16.88 -18.48 -9.86
C GLU A 279 -16.52 -18.17 -11.31
N VAL A 280 -15.44 -17.40 -11.53
CA VAL A 280 -15.05 -16.93 -12.87
C VAL A 280 -14.25 -17.99 -13.65
N PHE A 281 -13.24 -18.58 -13.02
CA PHE A 281 -12.34 -19.55 -13.67
C PHE A 281 -12.80 -21.00 -13.50
N GLY A 282 -13.83 -21.26 -12.67
CA GLY A 282 -14.26 -22.62 -12.32
C GLY A 282 -14.63 -23.49 -13.52
N THR A 283 -15.31 -22.91 -14.51
CA THR A 283 -15.81 -23.60 -15.71
C THR A 283 -14.74 -23.88 -16.75
N LEU A 284 -13.60 -23.16 -16.71
CA LEU A 284 -12.55 -23.29 -17.71
C LEU A 284 -11.80 -24.61 -17.59
N ASN A 285 -11.58 -25.29 -18.72
CA ASN A 285 -10.79 -26.51 -18.71
C ASN A 285 -9.30 -26.16 -18.72
N PRO A 286 -8.47 -26.71 -17.81
CA PRO A 286 -7.02 -26.47 -17.80
C PRO A 286 -6.30 -26.83 -19.11
N ARG A 287 -6.92 -27.66 -19.97
CA ARG A 287 -6.37 -28.03 -21.29
C ARG A 287 -6.80 -27.11 -22.44
N GLU A 288 -7.80 -26.26 -22.21
CA GLU A 288 -8.30 -25.32 -23.20
C GLU A 288 -7.23 -24.28 -23.56
N GLU A 289 -7.29 -23.78 -24.78
CA GLU A 289 -6.45 -22.69 -25.27
C GLU A 289 -7.28 -21.42 -25.31
N ILE A 290 -6.85 -20.41 -24.56
CA ILE A 290 -7.52 -19.11 -24.48
C ILE A 290 -6.57 -18.03 -25.02
N THR A 291 -7.13 -16.91 -25.48
CA THR A 291 -6.35 -15.73 -25.87
C THR A 291 -6.02 -14.87 -24.65
N ILE A 292 -5.08 -13.94 -24.81
CA ILE A 292 -4.72 -13.02 -23.73
C ILE A 292 -5.85 -12.04 -23.39
N GLU A 293 -6.64 -11.62 -24.37
CA GLU A 293 -7.82 -10.77 -24.17
C GLU A 293 -8.83 -11.50 -23.30
N ARG A 294 -9.06 -12.80 -23.57
CA ARG A 294 -9.95 -13.61 -22.74
C ARG A 294 -9.44 -13.74 -21.31
N LEU A 295 -8.13 -13.89 -21.11
CA LEU A 295 -7.53 -13.91 -19.77
C LEU A 295 -7.70 -12.56 -19.05
N SER A 296 -7.54 -11.45 -19.77
CA SER A 296 -7.75 -10.10 -19.25
C SER A 296 -9.21 -9.87 -18.85
N GLU A 297 -10.17 -10.26 -19.69
CA GLU A 297 -11.61 -10.22 -19.36
C GLU A 297 -11.94 -10.99 -18.08
N LEU A 298 -11.44 -12.22 -17.95
CA LEU A 298 -11.65 -13.04 -16.76
C LEU A 298 -11.01 -12.42 -15.52
N THR A 299 -9.83 -11.81 -15.67
CA THR A 299 -9.14 -11.09 -14.59
C THR A 299 -9.97 -9.90 -14.12
N LEU A 300 -10.47 -9.08 -15.05
CA LEU A 300 -11.37 -7.96 -14.75
C LEU A 300 -12.65 -8.45 -14.07
N GLU A 301 -13.21 -9.57 -14.51
CA GLU A 301 -14.43 -10.14 -13.94
C GLU A 301 -14.24 -10.67 -12.51
N VAL A 302 -13.05 -11.15 -12.16
CA VAL A 302 -12.66 -11.41 -10.76
C VAL A 302 -12.55 -10.11 -9.98
N ARG A 303 -11.87 -9.09 -10.53
CA ARG A 303 -11.73 -7.78 -9.87
C ARG A 303 -13.07 -7.14 -9.57
N LYS A 304 -14.03 -7.16 -10.51
CA LYS A 304 -15.39 -6.65 -10.29
C LYS A 304 -16.09 -7.33 -9.11
N ARG A 305 -15.89 -8.63 -8.90
CA ARG A 305 -16.46 -9.36 -7.76
C ARG A 305 -15.79 -9.04 -6.43
N VAL A 306 -14.48 -8.77 -6.45
CA VAL A 306 -13.71 -8.48 -5.23
C VAL A 306 -13.86 -7.01 -4.82
N GLU A 307 -13.76 -6.10 -5.78
CA GLU A 307 -13.69 -4.66 -5.55
C GLU A 307 -15.05 -3.98 -5.73
N GLY A 308 -15.91 -4.48 -6.61
CA GLY A 308 -17.08 -3.77 -7.13
C GLY A 308 -16.95 -3.49 -8.63
N ALA A 309 -18.06 -3.57 -9.36
CA ALA A 309 -18.11 -3.37 -10.81
C ALA A 309 -18.18 -1.90 -11.21
N THR A 310 -18.82 -1.08 -10.38
CA THR A 310 -18.95 0.37 -10.58
C THR A 310 -18.05 1.14 -9.61
N GLU A 311 -17.82 2.42 -9.89
CA GLU A 311 -17.06 3.29 -8.98
C GLU A 311 -17.78 3.44 -7.62
N GLU A 312 -19.11 3.50 -7.63
CA GLU A 312 -19.92 3.56 -6.41
C GLU A 312 -19.80 2.29 -5.57
N GLU A 313 -19.90 1.12 -6.20
CA GLU A 313 -19.70 -0.16 -5.51
C GLU A 313 -18.31 -0.25 -4.88
N ARG A 314 -17.28 0.18 -5.61
CA ARG A 314 -15.90 0.26 -5.10
C ARG A 314 -15.78 1.17 -3.89
N ARG A 315 -16.41 2.35 -3.91
CA ARG A 315 -16.45 3.27 -2.76
C ARG A 315 -17.12 2.68 -1.53
N THR A 316 -18.10 1.81 -1.71
CA THR A 316 -18.77 1.11 -0.60
C THR A 316 -18.06 -0.17 -0.15
N CYS A 317 -17.01 -0.60 -0.86
CA CYS A 317 -16.25 -1.80 -0.51
C CYS A 317 -15.42 -1.53 0.76
N LYS A 318 -15.73 -2.27 1.83
CA LYS A 318 -15.07 -2.09 3.13
C LYS A 318 -13.69 -2.75 3.14
N TRP A 319 -12.64 -1.94 3.00
CA TRP A 319 -11.25 -2.40 3.06
C TRP A 319 -10.69 -2.44 4.48
N LEU A 320 -11.21 -1.61 5.39
CA LEU A 320 -10.77 -1.49 6.78
C LEU A 320 -10.60 -2.83 7.52
N PRO A 321 -11.54 -3.80 7.44
CA PRO A 321 -11.41 -5.06 8.17
C PRO A 321 -10.22 -5.94 7.74
N TYR A 322 -9.69 -5.72 6.54
CA TYR A 322 -8.49 -6.43 6.06
C TYR A 322 -7.20 -5.73 6.51
N LEU A 323 -7.25 -4.43 6.78
CA LEU A 323 -6.07 -3.61 7.07
C LEU A 323 -5.83 -3.48 8.58
N LEU A 324 -6.89 -3.25 9.35
CA LEU A 324 -6.83 -3.01 10.79
C LEU A 324 -7.71 -4.00 11.57
N PRO A 325 -7.29 -4.37 12.79
CA PRO A 325 -8.14 -5.15 13.69
C PRO A 325 -9.34 -4.32 14.13
N SER A 326 -10.41 -5.02 14.51
CA SER A 326 -11.50 -4.40 15.26
C SER A 326 -11.02 -3.94 16.64
N GLN A 327 -11.75 -3.01 17.27
CA GLN A 327 -11.33 -2.40 18.54
C GLN A 327 -11.15 -3.43 19.67
N ASP A 328 -11.93 -4.51 19.68
CA ASP A 328 -11.81 -5.61 20.63
C ASP A 328 -10.59 -6.51 20.37
N GLN A 329 -9.96 -6.40 19.20
CA GLN A 329 -8.82 -7.21 18.77
C GLN A 329 -7.49 -6.42 18.76
N GLU A 330 -7.51 -5.11 19.00
CA GLU A 330 -6.31 -4.27 19.08
C GLU A 330 -5.31 -4.80 20.11
N ASP A 331 -5.76 -5.09 21.34
CA ASP A 331 -4.92 -5.66 22.41
C ASP A 331 -4.34 -7.03 22.04
N TYR A 332 -5.09 -7.84 21.28
CA TYR A 332 -4.62 -9.13 20.80
C TYR A 332 -3.46 -8.96 19.82
N VAL A 333 -3.57 -8.04 18.86
CA VAL A 333 -2.50 -7.75 17.89
C VAL A 333 -1.26 -7.20 18.59
N LEU A 334 -1.42 -6.32 19.59
CA LEU A 334 -0.29 -5.79 20.36
C LEU A 334 0.44 -6.89 21.15
N ARG A 335 -0.27 -7.91 21.66
CA ARG A 335 0.35 -9.07 22.31
C ARG A 335 1.10 -9.96 21.32
N GLU A 336 0.46 -10.33 20.21
CA GLU A 336 1.06 -11.21 19.19
C GLU A 336 2.28 -10.57 18.50
N SER A 337 2.26 -9.24 18.34
CA SER A 337 3.39 -8.49 17.81
C SER A 337 4.53 -8.26 18.82
N GLY A 338 4.42 -8.80 20.05
CA GLY A 338 5.44 -8.66 21.09
C GLY A 338 5.56 -7.24 21.65
N MET A 339 4.48 -6.46 21.57
CA MET A 339 4.44 -5.05 21.95
C MET A 339 3.89 -4.77 23.35
N THR A 340 3.33 -5.79 23.99
CA THR A 340 2.92 -5.76 25.40
C THR A 340 3.40 -7.03 26.07
N THR A 341 4.24 -6.90 27.10
CA THR A 341 4.47 -7.97 28.08
C THR A 341 3.40 -7.87 29.15
N SER A 342 2.98 -8.99 29.76
CA SER A 342 1.82 -9.11 30.65
C SER A 342 1.83 -8.21 31.92
N GLU A 343 2.83 -7.35 32.12
CA GLU A 343 3.05 -6.54 33.33
C GLU A 343 3.23 -5.02 33.08
N GLU A 344 3.24 -4.54 31.83
CA GLU A 344 3.41 -3.11 31.55
C GLU A 344 2.06 -2.36 31.60
N VAL A 345 1.87 -1.55 32.64
CA VAL A 345 0.76 -0.58 32.73
C VAL A 345 0.97 0.48 31.66
N THR A 346 0.17 0.44 30.60
CA THR A 346 0.19 1.45 29.55
C THR A 346 -0.17 2.81 30.13
N SER A 347 0.67 3.81 29.88
CA SER A 347 0.37 5.16 30.36
C SER A 347 -0.90 5.69 29.65
N PRO A 348 -1.78 6.44 30.34
CA PRO A 348 -3.03 6.93 29.76
C PRO A 348 -2.81 7.90 28.58
N THR A 349 -1.62 8.51 28.49
CA THR A 349 -1.25 9.38 27.37
C THR A 349 -0.84 8.57 26.13
N THR A 350 -0.10 7.47 26.30
CA THR A 350 0.26 6.52 25.23
C THR A 350 -0.99 5.94 24.59
N SER A 351 -1.96 5.48 25.38
CA SER A 351 -3.21 4.89 24.88
C SER A 351 -4.05 5.90 24.10
N THR A 352 -4.16 7.14 24.59
CA THR A 352 -4.89 8.21 23.91
C THR A 352 -4.23 8.61 22.59
N SER A 353 -2.90 8.70 22.55
CA SER A 353 -2.16 9.04 21.34
C SER A 353 -2.25 7.94 20.28
N LEU A 354 -2.09 6.68 20.70
CA LEU A 354 -2.27 5.51 19.83
C LEU A 354 -3.68 5.48 19.25
N ARG A 355 -4.71 5.70 20.08
CA ARG A 355 -6.10 5.68 19.62
C ARG A 355 -6.37 6.74 18.55
N ARG A 356 -5.84 7.96 18.72
CA ARG A 356 -5.96 9.01 17.71
C ARG A 356 -5.33 8.62 16.37
N LEU A 357 -4.14 8.00 16.38
CA LEU A 357 -3.50 7.52 15.16
C LEU A 357 -4.33 6.43 14.47
N ILE A 358 -4.90 5.49 15.24
CA ILE A 358 -5.75 4.43 14.70
C ILE A 358 -7.05 5.00 14.12
N ASP A 359 -7.68 5.94 14.81
CA ASP A 359 -8.91 6.60 14.35
C ASP A 359 -8.64 7.40 13.06
N GLU A 360 -7.58 8.21 13.02
CA GLU A 360 -7.19 8.95 11.81
C GLU A 360 -6.85 8.02 10.64
N THR A 361 -6.18 6.90 10.91
CA THR A 361 -5.91 5.87 9.89
C THR A 361 -7.19 5.23 9.38
N SER A 362 -8.15 4.96 10.26
CA SER A 362 -9.43 4.36 9.90
C SER A 362 -10.24 5.32 9.02
N ASP A 363 -10.28 6.60 9.38
CA ASP A 363 -10.93 7.65 8.59
C ASP A 363 -10.29 7.81 7.20
N LEU A 364 -8.95 7.74 7.13
CA LEU A 364 -8.23 7.76 5.84
C LEU A 364 -8.53 6.53 5.00
N ILE A 365 -8.57 5.33 5.58
CA ILE A 365 -8.87 4.09 4.85
C ILE A 365 -10.31 4.08 4.31
N ASP A 366 -11.28 4.57 5.08
CA ASP A 366 -12.68 4.63 4.66
C ASP A 366 -12.97 5.83 3.73
N SER A 367 -11.96 6.67 3.43
CA SER A 367 -12.11 7.81 2.53
C SER A 367 -12.29 7.42 1.05
N PRO A 368 -13.05 8.21 0.27
CA PRO A 368 -13.12 8.07 -1.19
C PRO A 368 -11.74 8.15 -1.86
N ALA A 369 -10.84 9.00 -1.36
CA ALA A 369 -9.49 9.14 -1.89
C ALA A 369 -8.69 7.84 -1.79
N PHE A 370 -8.74 7.15 -0.63
CA PHE A 370 -8.08 5.85 -0.46
C PHE A 370 -8.56 4.84 -1.49
N THR A 371 -9.88 4.73 -1.68
CA THR A 371 -10.46 3.80 -2.65
C THR A 371 -10.02 4.12 -4.09
N HIS A 372 -9.95 5.42 -4.43
CA HIS A 372 -9.48 5.86 -5.73
C HIS A 372 -8.03 5.42 -5.98
N VAL A 373 -7.14 5.74 -5.04
CA VAL A 373 -5.71 5.40 -5.15
C VAL A 373 -5.52 3.89 -5.18
N LEU A 374 -6.19 3.14 -4.29
CA LEU A 374 -6.14 1.68 -4.29
C LEU A 374 -6.55 1.09 -5.64
N THR A 375 -7.61 1.62 -6.27
CA THR A 375 -8.04 1.18 -7.61
C THR A 375 -6.91 1.37 -8.63
N ARG A 376 -6.21 2.51 -8.59
CA ARG A 376 -5.08 2.81 -9.49
C ARG A 376 -3.86 1.93 -9.24
N LEU A 377 -3.55 1.62 -7.98
CA LEU A 377 -2.46 0.70 -7.64
C LEU A 377 -2.76 -0.70 -8.16
N LEU A 378 -3.99 -1.17 -7.95
CA LEU A 378 -4.43 -2.47 -8.45
C LEU A 378 -4.43 -2.50 -9.98
N ASP A 379 -4.88 -1.44 -10.65
CA ASP A 379 -4.78 -1.31 -12.11
C ASP A 379 -3.34 -1.49 -12.59
N ALA A 380 -2.37 -0.78 -11.99
CA ALA A 380 -0.96 -0.90 -12.34
C ALA A 380 -0.41 -2.32 -12.08
N ALA A 381 -0.72 -2.89 -10.92
CA ALA A 381 -0.20 -4.20 -10.50
C ALA A 381 -0.78 -5.35 -11.37
N PHE A 382 -2.08 -5.34 -11.65
CA PHE A 382 -2.73 -6.32 -12.51
C PHE A 382 -2.33 -6.15 -13.98
N SER A 383 -2.17 -4.91 -14.47
CA SER A 383 -1.67 -4.67 -15.84
C SER A 383 -0.25 -5.20 -15.99
N HIS A 384 0.62 -5.01 -14.99
CA HIS A 384 1.95 -5.61 -15.01
C HIS A 384 1.90 -7.16 -15.02
N LEU A 385 1.01 -7.77 -14.24
CA LEU A 385 0.84 -9.23 -14.26
C LEU A 385 0.38 -9.74 -15.63
N ILE A 386 -0.69 -9.17 -16.20
CA ILE A 386 -1.35 -9.68 -17.40
C ILE A 386 -0.62 -9.22 -18.67
N ASP A 387 -0.45 -7.91 -18.84
CA ASP A 387 0.00 -7.32 -20.09
C ASP A 387 1.51 -7.42 -20.28
N VAL A 388 2.28 -7.56 -19.19
CA VAL A 388 3.74 -7.74 -19.24
C VAL A 388 4.12 -9.19 -18.97
N LYS A 389 3.80 -9.74 -17.79
CA LYS A 389 4.32 -11.05 -17.38
C LYS A 389 3.59 -12.21 -18.06
N MET A 390 2.27 -12.21 -18.15
CA MET A 390 1.54 -13.29 -18.84
C MET A 390 1.78 -13.26 -20.33
N SER A 391 1.73 -12.09 -20.97
CA SER A 391 1.98 -11.92 -22.41
C SER A 391 3.33 -12.50 -22.83
N GLN A 392 4.41 -12.16 -22.13
CA GLN A 392 5.77 -12.61 -22.45
C GLN A 392 6.00 -14.08 -22.12
N LEU A 393 5.47 -14.56 -20.99
CA LEU A 393 5.88 -15.86 -20.44
C LEU A 393 4.92 -17.00 -20.78
N SER A 394 3.63 -16.72 -20.90
CA SER A 394 2.61 -17.70 -21.27
C SER A 394 2.28 -17.66 -22.77
N TYR A 395 2.13 -16.45 -23.32
CA TYR A 395 1.74 -16.25 -24.71
C TYR A 395 2.94 -16.04 -25.65
N LYS A 396 4.15 -15.84 -25.09
CA LYS A 396 5.40 -15.62 -25.84
C LYS A 396 5.32 -14.43 -26.80
N ILE A 397 4.52 -13.42 -26.45
CA ILE A 397 4.41 -12.17 -27.19
C ILE A 397 5.66 -11.34 -26.88
N PRO A 398 6.45 -10.92 -27.89
CA PRO A 398 7.63 -10.10 -27.67
C PRO A 398 7.27 -8.75 -27.02
N PRO A 399 8.15 -8.17 -26.18
CA PRO A 399 7.95 -6.81 -25.71
C PRO A 399 7.92 -5.85 -26.91
N ILE A 400 6.96 -4.92 -26.88
CA ILE A 400 6.84 -3.88 -27.89
C ILE A 400 8.12 -3.04 -27.82
N SER A 401 8.98 -3.11 -28.84
CA SER A 401 10.17 -2.25 -28.91
C SER A 401 9.73 -0.81 -29.14
N GLU A 402 10.34 0.16 -28.43
CA GLU A 402 10.12 1.62 -28.58
C GLU A 402 10.49 2.19 -29.97
N SER A 403 10.86 1.35 -30.93
CA SER A 403 11.23 1.79 -32.28
C SER A 403 10.00 2.19 -33.08
N THR A 404 9.78 3.49 -33.24
CA THR A 404 8.72 4.11 -34.06
C THR A 404 8.94 3.95 -35.58
N ALA A 405 9.91 3.14 -36.00
CA ALA A 405 10.38 3.07 -37.38
C ALA A 405 10.07 1.73 -38.08
N ARG A 406 8.80 1.32 -38.10
CA ARG A 406 8.15 0.51 -39.16
C ARG A 406 6.75 0.10 -38.71
N VAL A 407 5.85 0.01 -39.69
CA VAL A 407 4.49 -0.57 -39.61
C VAL A 407 4.28 -1.42 -38.36
N GLN A 408 3.41 -0.93 -37.47
CA GLN A 408 3.03 -1.62 -36.24
C GLN A 408 2.09 -2.78 -36.61
N GLU A 409 2.67 -3.92 -36.96
CA GLU A 409 1.91 -5.16 -37.10
C GLU A 409 1.31 -5.47 -35.72
N ILE A 410 -0.01 -5.64 -35.63
CA ILE A 410 -0.70 -6.04 -34.41
C ILE A 410 -0.34 -7.51 -34.15
N VAL A 411 0.86 -7.74 -33.64
CA VAL A 411 1.34 -9.07 -33.25
C VAL A 411 0.67 -9.40 -31.92
N GLY A 412 -0.39 -10.23 -31.93
CA GLY A 412 -0.96 -10.71 -30.67
C GLY A 412 -2.43 -11.11 -30.67
N ASN A 413 -3.27 -10.52 -31.54
CA ASN A 413 -4.75 -10.63 -31.43
C ASN A 413 -5.33 -12.06 -31.50
N ASP A 414 -4.54 -13.05 -31.95
CA ASP A 414 -4.96 -14.46 -32.04
C ASP A 414 -4.00 -15.42 -31.32
N VAL A 415 -3.04 -14.90 -30.55
CA VAL A 415 -2.08 -15.75 -29.85
C VAL A 415 -2.79 -16.43 -28.69
N LYS A 416 -2.82 -17.76 -28.74
CA LYS A 416 -3.44 -18.60 -27.71
C LYS A 416 -2.40 -19.32 -26.89
N ALA A 417 -2.68 -19.46 -25.60
CA ALA A 417 -1.92 -20.29 -24.70
C ALA A 417 -2.83 -21.28 -23.99
N LYS A 418 -2.30 -22.47 -23.72
CA LYS A 418 -2.99 -23.45 -22.87
C LYS A 418 -3.14 -22.88 -21.48
N VAL A 419 -4.34 -22.98 -20.89
CA VAL A 419 -4.61 -22.51 -19.52
C VAL A 419 -3.59 -23.08 -18.54
N ALA A 420 -3.26 -24.37 -18.64
CA ALA A 420 -2.23 -25.02 -17.82
C ALA A 420 -0.84 -24.35 -17.90
N SER A 421 -0.47 -23.77 -19.04
CA SER A 421 0.77 -22.99 -19.19
C SER A 421 0.69 -21.70 -18.38
N SER A 422 -0.43 -20.98 -18.47
CA SER A 422 -0.66 -19.76 -17.69
C SER A 422 -0.66 -20.04 -16.18
N LEU A 423 -1.17 -21.18 -15.72
CA LEU A 423 -1.13 -21.58 -14.30
C LEU A 423 0.30 -21.66 -13.76
N ALA A 424 1.22 -22.27 -14.52
CA ALA A 424 2.63 -22.33 -14.12
C ALA A 424 3.26 -20.93 -14.00
N VAL A 425 2.86 -20.01 -14.90
CA VAL A 425 3.30 -18.61 -14.82
C VAL A 425 2.69 -17.91 -13.60
N PHE A 426 1.41 -18.09 -13.29
CA PHE A 426 0.80 -17.55 -12.06
C PHE A 426 1.52 -18.03 -10.79
N CYS A 427 1.86 -19.32 -10.69
CA CYS A 427 2.63 -19.85 -9.56
C CYS A 427 3.99 -19.16 -9.42
N ARG A 428 4.72 -19.01 -10.53
CA ARG A 428 6.02 -18.33 -10.52
C ARG A 428 5.88 -16.85 -10.16
N GLN A 429 4.88 -16.17 -10.73
CA GLN A 429 4.65 -14.77 -10.45
C GLN A 429 4.20 -14.52 -9.02
N ALA A 430 3.46 -15.43 -8.39
CA ALA A 430 3.13 -15.31 -6.97
C ALA A 430 4.40 -15.12 -6.10
N HIS A 431 5.45 -15.91 -6.33
CA HIS A 431 6.72 -15.76 -5.62
C HIS A 431 7.40 -14.41 -5.92
N ASN A 432 7.36 -13.95 -7.17
CA ASN A 432 7.94 -12.66 -7.56
C ASN A 432 7.18 -11.47 -6.97
N ILE A 433 5.85 -11.54 -6.93
CA ILE A 433 4.99 -10.51 -6.31
C ILE A 433 5.30 -10.41 -4.82
N GLY A 434 5.48 -11.55 -4.15
CA GLY A 434 5.78 -11.63 -2.73
C GLY A 434 7.25 -11.46 -2.36
N SER A 435 8.13 -11.20 -3.33
CA SER A 435 9.58 -11.05 -3.10
C SER A 435 9.89 -9.72 -2.42
N GLY A 436 10.71 -9.77 -1.37
CA GLY A 436 11.27 -8.58 -0.70
C GLY A 436 12.45 -7.94 -1.44
N ALA A 437 12.87 -8.50 -2.58
CA ALA A 437 13.98 -7.97 -3.38
C ALA A 437 13.60 -7.88 -4.86
N ASN A 438 14.05 -6.81 -5.53
CA ASN A 438 13.84 -6.56 -6.96
C ASN A 438 12.37 -6.73 -7.39
N ASN A 439 11.45 -6.17 -6.61
CA ASN A 439 10.02 -6.34 -6.82
C ASN A 439 9.51 -5.39 -7.92
N GLU A 440 9.40 -5.91 -9.14
CA GLU A 440 8.91 -5.15 -10.30
C GLU A 440 7.44 -4.71 -10.17
N TYR A 441 6.63 -5.44 -9.38
CA TYR A 441 5.23 -5.07 -9.13
C TYR A 441 5.14 -3.85 -8.21
N LEU A 442 5.96 -3.82 -7.16
CA LEU A 442 6.06 -2.63 -6.31
C LEU A 442 6.60 -1.45 -7.12
N ALA A 443 7.61 -1.65 -7.97
CA ALA A 443 8.12 -0.59 -8.84
C ALA A 443 7.04 -0.03 -9.79
N ALA A 444 6.13 -0.87 -10.30
CA ALA A 444 5.00 -0.41 -11.10
C ALA A 444 3.96 0.37 -10.27
N ILE A 445 3.71 -0.06 -9.01
CA ILE A 445 2.84 0.64 -8.06
C ILE A 445 3.40 2.02 -7.69
N GLU A 446 4.71 2.13 -7.46
CA GLU A 446 5.39 3.38 -7.10
C GLU A 446 5.39 4.42 -8.24
N GLN A 447 5.15 4.01 -9.48
CA GLN A 447 5.01 4.94 -10.62
C GLN A 447 3.62 5.60 -10.68
N VAL A 448 2.68 5.18 -9.84
CA VAL A 448 1.34 5.78 -9.79
C VAL A 448 1.40 7.13 -9.08
N ARG A 449 1.22 8.22 -9.83
CA ARG A 449 1.28 9.60 -9.31
C ARG A 449 0.30 9.86 -8.17
N ASP A 450 -0.91 9.29 -8.28
CA ASP A 450 -1.96 9.42 -7.26
C ASP A 450 -1.51 8.89 -5.89
N LEU A 451 -0.54 7.96 -5.84
CA LEU A 451 0.04 7.45 -4.59
C LEU A 451 0.89 8.50 -3.88
N GLU A 452 1.79 9.15 -4.61
CA GLU A 452 2.65 10.21 -4.07
C GLU A 452 1.80 11.42 -3.67
N ALA A 453 0.81 11.79 -4.50
CA ALA A 453 -0.13 12.86 -4.19
C ALA A 453 -0.91 12.57 -2.90
N PHE A 454 -1.42 11.34 -2.74
CA PHE A 454 -2.14 10.93 -1.55
C PHE A 454 -1.23 10.96 -0.31
N ALA A 455 -0.01 10.42 -0.42
CA ALA A 455 0.97 10.46 0.65
C ALA A 455 1.32 11.90 1.05
N ALA A 456 1.49 12.82 0.09
CA ALA A 456 1.76 14.23 0.35
C ALA A 456 0.59 14.91 1.08
N VAL A 457 -0.66 14.59 0.74
CA VAL A 457 -1.83 15.11 1.44
C VAL A 457 -1.90 14.56 2.87
N VAL A 458 -1.66 13.26 3.08
CA VAL A 458 -1.62 12.66 4.43
C VAL A 458 -0.50 13.27 5.28
N TYR A 459 0.68 13.49 4.69
CA TYR A 459 1.82 14.10 5.38
C TYR A 459 1.57 15.57 5.77
N SER A 460 0.72 16.27 5.01
CA SER A 460 0.49 17.72 5.18
C SER A 460 -0.88 18.12 5.72
N SER A 461 -1.81 17.19 5.87
CA SER A 461 -3.11 17.45 6.48
C SER A 461 -2.96 17.77 7.96
N ASN A 462 -3.89 18.58 8.49
CA ASN A 462 -4.05 18.82 9.94
C ASN A 462 -2.84 19.42 10.70
N PHE A 463 -1.86 20.03 10.01
CA PHE A 463 -0.79 20.80 10.66
C PHE A 463 -1.30 21.87 11.65
N GLU A 464 -2.49 22.43 11.41
CA GLU A 464 -3.12 23.46 12.24
C GLU A 464 -3.72 22.89 13.55
N VAL A 465 -4.11 21.62 13.59
CA VAL A 465 -4.77 20.97 14.74
C VAL A 465 -3.75 20.39 15.72
N GLU A 466 -2.57 19.98 15.25
CA GLU A 466 -1.47 19.46 16.06
C GLU A 466 -0.53 20.57 16.59
N SER A 467 -0.79 21.84 16.25
CA SER A 467 -0.14 22.98 16.89
C SER A 467 -0.56 23.00 18.37
N PRO A 468 0.35 22.85 19.34
CA PRO A 468 -0.04 22.85 20.74
C PRO A 468 -0.75 24.17 21.04
N GLU A 469 -1.99 24.09 21.55
CA GLU A 469 -2.67 25.23 22.13
C GLU A 469 -1.73 25.84 23.16
N PHE A 470 -1.11 26.96 22.79
CA PHE A 470 -0.48 27.84 23.76
C PHE A 470 -1.62 28.27 24.67
N THR A 471 -1.70 27.67 25.86
CA THR A 471 -2.51 28.18 26.97
C THR A 471 -1.90 29.50 27.41
N SER A 472 -2.07 30.53 26.58
CA SER A 472 -1.89 31.91 26.98
C SER A 472 -3.05 32.24 27.90
N THR A 473 -2.85 31.99 29.20
CA THR A 473 -3.53 32.74 30.26
C THR A 473 -3.12 34.21 30.11
N ARG A 474 -3.74 34.92 29.18
CA ARG A 474 -3.61 36.37 29.07
C ARG A 474 -4.64 36.99 30.03
N PRO A 475 -4.22 37.82 31.00
CA PRO A 475 -5.15 38.40 31.95
C PRO A 475 -6.07 39.38 31.23
N THR A 476 -7.34 39.29 31.60
CA THR A 476 -8.47 40.10 31.18
C THR A 476 -8.10 41.58 31.12
N SER A 477 -8.24 42.20 29.94
CA SER A 477 -8.35 43.65 29.82
C SER A 477 -9.42 43.98 28.79
N THR A 478 -10.52 44.49 29.33
CA THR A 478 -11.71 45.02 28.68
C THR A 478 -11.38 46.15 27.72
N VAL A 479 -11.64 46.01 26.42
CA VAL A 479 -11.84 47.15 25.50
C VAL A 479 -12.82 46.77 24.38
N TYR A 480 -14.02 47.36 24.46
CA TYR A 480 -14.96 47.74 23.40
C TYR A 480 -14.85 47.08 22.02
N GLU A 481 -15.77 46.15 21.74
CA GLU A 481 -16.16 45.79 20.37
C GLU A 481 -17.25 46.75 19.88
N SER A 482 -16.91 47.53 18.85
CA SER A 482 -17.86 48.37 18.12
C SER A 482 -18.40 47.61 16.91
N ASN A 483 -19.72 47.38 16.93
CA ASN A 483 -20.66 47.23 15.82
C ASN A 483 -20.10 46.91 14.42
N ARG A 484 -20.44 45.70 13.93
CA ARG A 484 -20.91 45.55 12.55
C ARG A 484 -22.25 44.82 12.53
N THR A 485 -23.27 45.63 12.27
CA THR A 485 -24.66 45.31 12.00
C THR A 485 -24.78 44.53 10.68
N SER A 486 -25.44 43.38 10.69
CA SER A 486 -26.17 42.88 9.50
C SER A 486 -27.62 42.64 9.89
N LEU A 487 -28.50 43.32 9.16
CA LEU A 487 -29.95 43.24 9.25
C LEU A 487 -30.45 41.84 8.88
N ALA A 488 -31.30 41.26 9.74
CA ALA A 488 -32.47 40.50 9.31
C ALA A 488 -33.57 40.63 10.37
N THR A 489 -34.72 41.13 9.96
CA THR A 489 -35.89 41.48 10.76
C THR A 489 -36.93 40.36 10.79
N ASN A 490 -37.52 40.15 11.98
CA ASN A 490 -38.88 39.67 12.31
C ASN A 490 -39.21 38.18 12.01
N SER A 491 -39.86 37.38 12.87
CA SER A 491 -40.85 37.65 13.94
C SER A 491 -41.14 36.43 14.84
N VAL A 492 -41.22 36.66 16.17
CA VAL A 492 -42.20 36.19 17.21
C VAL A 492 -42.47 34.68 17.49
N ASP A 493 -41.91 34.18 18.63
CA ASP A 493 -42.42 33.40 19.80
C ASP A 493 -43.80 32.66 19.83
N PRO A 494 -44.13 31.77 20.83
CA PRO A 494 -43.36 30.74 21.58
C PRO A 494 -44.16 29.43 21.94
N LEU A 495 -43.52 28.49 22.68
CA LEU A 495 -44.04 27.43 23.61
C LEU A 495 -44.04 25.91 23.19
N ALA A 496 -43.36 25.13 24.06
CA ALA A 496 -43.08 23.69 24.26
C ALA A 496 -44.28 22.66 24.21
N PRO A 497 -44.16 21.35 24.58
CA PRO A 497 -43.00 20.46 24.90
C PRO A 497 -43.01 19.03 24.25
N GLY A 498 -41.83 18.37 24.26
CA GLY A 498 -41.63 16.92 24.54
C GLY A 498 -42.05 15.86 23.51
N PHE A 499 -41.09 15.09 22.97
CA PHE A 499 -41.23 13.64 22.71
C PHE A 499 -39.85 12.97 22.59
N SER A 500 -39.78 11.74 23.10
CA SER A 500 -38.63 10.86 23.28
C SER A 500 -38.42 9.86 22.13
N GLN A 501 -37.15 9.43 21.96
CA GLN A 501 -36.59 8.31 21.15
C GLN A 501 -36.06 8.65 19.73
N PRO A 502 -35.20 7.81 19.12
CA PRO A 502 -33.84 7.41 19.50
C PRO A 502 -32.84 7.69 18.33
N ALA A 503 -31.66 8.26 18.57
CA ALA A 503 -30.69 8.52 17.49
C ALA A 503 -29.72 7.32 17.36
N THR A 504 -29.84 6.43 16.36
CA THR A 504 -29.38 6.51 14.95
C THR A 504 -27.87 6.66 14.78
N ALA A 505 -27.33 5.74 13.98
CA ALA A 505 -25.93 5.54 13.64
C ALA A 505 -25.19 6.83 13.26
N ARG A 506 -23.95 6.96 13.73
CA ARG A 506 -22.99 7.95 13.25
C ARG A 506 -22.64 7.62 11.80
N GLU A 507 -23.12 8.43 10.86
CA GLU A 507 -22.49 8.54 9.54
C GLU A 507 -21.10 9.16 9.72
N SER A 508 -20.08 8.44 9.25
CA SER A 508 -18.69 8.87 9.18
C SER A 508 -18.55 9.95 8.11
N VAL A 509 -18.69 11.21 8.52
CA VAL A 509 -18.38 12.35 7.65
C VAL A 509 -16.86 12.51 7.64
N ALA A 510 -16.22 12.11 6.54
CA ALA A 510 -14.82 12.38 6.28
C ALA A 510 -14.49 13.86 6.52
N ASP A 511 -13.30 14.16 7.03
CA ASP A 511 -12.87 15.53 7.29
C ASP A 511 -12.92 16.35 5.97
N PRO A 512 -13.81 17.34 5.83
CA PRO A 512 -13.99 18.09 4.58
C PRO A 512 -12.71 18.85 4.18
N SER A 513 -11.79 19.05 5.11
CA SER A 513 -10.46 19.62 4.85
C SER A 513 -9.60 18.70 4.00
N PHE A 514 -9.58 17.40 4.30
CA PHE A 514 -8.79 16.40 3.58
C PHE A 514 -9.28 16.25 2.14
N GLU A 515 -10.60 16.08 1.93
CA GLU A 515 -11.17 15.92 0.59
C GLU A 515 -10.97 17.18 -0.29
N SER A 516 -11.00 18.37 0.33
CA SER A 516 -10.67 19.62 -0.36
C SER A 516 -9.20 19.68 -0.76
N ALA A 517 -8.28 19.26 0.12
CA ALA A 517 -6.85 19.18 -0.19
C ALA A 517 -6.56 18.15 -1.28
N TRP A 518 -7.22 16.98 -1.23
CA TRP A 518 -7.15 15.94 -2.25
C TRP A 518 -7.65 16.44 -3.61
N GLY A 519 -8.82 17.08 -3.66
CA GLY A 519 -9.35 17.67 -4.90
C GLY A 519 -8.41 18.72 -5.52
N LYS A 520 -7.70 19.51 -4.69
CA LYS A 520 -6.68 20.46 -5.16
C LYS A 520 -5.41 19.76 -5.67
N ALA A 521 -5.00 18.66 -5.04
CA ALA A 521 -3.85 17.88 -5.47
C ALA A 521 -4.10 17.32 -6.89
N LEU A 522 -5.25 16.67 -7.11
CA LEU A 522 -5.67 16.19 -8.43
C LEU A 522 -5.71 17.31 -9.49
N ALA A 523 -6.33 18.45 -9.17
CA ALA A 523 -6.45 19.57 -10.11
C ALA A 523 -5.10 20.20 -10.50
N LYS A 524 -4.11 20.19 -9.59
CA LYS A 524 -2.75 20.69 -9.86
C LYS A 524 -1.97 19.73 -10.77
N GLU A 525 -2.33 18.46 -10.77
CA GLU A 525 -1.73 17.43 -11.63
C GLU A 525 -2.33 17.43 -13.03
N ASP A 526 -3.64 17.59 -13.15
CA ASP A 526 -4.31 17.76 -14.45
C ASP A 526 -3.81 19.03 -15.19
N GLY A 527 -3.47 20.08 -14.42
CA GLY A 527 -2.88 21.31 -14.95
C GLY A 527 -1.41 21.23 -15.39
N LYS A 528 -0.73 20.09 -15.19
CA LYS A 528 0.67 19.85 -15.64
C LYS A 528 0.78 19.09 -16.97
N ILE A 529 -0.34 18.76 -17.61
CA ILE A 529 -0.35 18.22 -18.97
C ILE A 529 -0.48 19.39 -19.97
N VAL A 530 0.63 20.09 -20.23
CA VAL A 530 0.82 20.94 -21.42
C VAL A 530 2.24 20.77 -21.94
#